data_AF-A0A0F9I2E6-F1
#
_entry.id   AF-A0A0F9I2E6-F1
#
_cell.length_a   1.000
_cell.length_b   1.000
_cell.length_c   1.000
_cell.angle_alpha   90.00
_cell.angle_beta   90.00
_cell.angle_gamma   90.00
#
_symmetry.space_group_name_H-M   'P 1'
#
loop_
_entity.id
_entity.type
_entity.pdbx_description
1 polymer ?
#
loop_
_entity_poly.entity_id
_entity_poly.type
_entity_poly.pdbx_seq_one_letter_code
_entity_poly.pdbx_strand_id
1 'polypeptide(L)'
;MALETMRAVHAIGDATVRHTFGKTCSSVENPDIDVNHDENTIKFTIQNGPIKEHGRNGCQVDALIHVARRIITGLNQKFPCRENSCAITKLDEAMMWLRERTADRETRGVEGTNQG
;
A
#
# COMPACT_ATOMS: atom_id res chain seq x y z
N MET A 1 17.37 8.54 -1.26
CA MET A 1 16.30 8.53 -2.28
C MET A 1 14.96 8.08 -1.71
N ALA A 2 13.84 8.36 -2.38
CA ALA A 2 12.48 7.97 -1.94
C ALA A 2 12.35 6.46 -1.66
N LEU A 3 12.96 5.60 -2.48
CA LEU A 3 12.87 4.14 -2.31
C LEU A 3 13.71 3.56 -1.16
N GLU A 4 14.67 4.31 -0.60
CA GLU A 4 15.39 3.86 0.58
C GLU A 4 14.46 3.69 1.78
N THR A 5 13.36 4.45 1.84
CA THR A 5 12.36 4.36 2.93
C THR A 5 11.58 3.05 2.88
N MET A 6 11.67 2.32 1.77
CA MET A 6 10.95 1.07 1.51
C MET A 6 11.82 -0.18 1.68
N ARG A 7 13.16 -0.08 1.74
CA ARG A 7 14.09 -1.23 1.69
C ARG A 7 13.90 -2.33 2.75
N ALA A 8 13.20 -2.05 3.85
CA ALA A 8 12.97 -3.00 4.94
C ALA A 8 11.48 -3.36 5.12
N VAL A 9 10.64 -3.03 4.13
CA VAL A 9 9.19 -3.23 4.21
C VAL A 9 8.80 -4.48 3.43
N HIS A 10 8.53 -5.56 4.14
CA HIS A 10 8.15 -6.85 3.52
C HIS A 10 6.63 -7.05 3.39
N ALA A 11 5.82 -6.24 4.10
CA ALA A 11 4.37 -6.26 4.02
C ALA A 11 3.78 -4.87 4.35
N ILE A 12 2.62 -4.56 3.77
CA ILE A 12 1.84 -3.34 4.03
C ILE A 12 0.39 -3.74 4.22
N GLY A 13 -0.08 -3.70 5.47
CA GLY A 13 -1.35 -4.35 5.81
C GLY A 13 -1.25 -5.83 5.45
N ASP A 14 -2.21 -6.32 4.70
CA ASP A 14 -2.18 -7.68 4.19
C ASP A 14 -1.28 -7.84 2.96
N ALA A 15 -1.00 -6.75 2.23
CA ALA A 15 -0.29 -6.74 0.95
C ALA A 15 1.17 -7.19 1.08
N THR A 16 1.59 -8.11 0.21
CA THR A 16 2.96 -8.62 0.15
C THR A 16 3.87 -7.68 -0.65
N VAL A 17 5.05 -7.36 -0.10
CA VAL A 17 6.01 -6.48 -0.76
C VAL A 17 7.26 -7.27 -1.16
N ARG A 18 7.63 -7.18 -2.43
CA ARG A 18 8.90 -7.67 -2.95
C ARG A 18 9.85 -6.52 -3.22
N HIS A 19 11.13 -6.72 -2.90
CA HIS A 19 12.20 -5.85 -3.35
C HIS A 19 13.00 -6.55 -4.44
N THR A 20 13.13 -5.87 -5.59
CA THR A 20 13.88 -6.36 -6.73
C THR A 20 15.14 -5.51 -6.91
N PHE A 21 16.28 -6.18 -7.01
CA PHE A 21 17.60 -5.62 -7.32
C PHE A 21 18.19 -6.43 -8.48
N GLY A 22 18.56 -5.79 -9.59
CA GLY A 22 19.06 -6.41 -10.81
C GLY A 22 17.98 -6.97 -11.74
N LYS A 23 18.40 -7.39 -12.94
CA LYS A 23 17.56 -8.19 -13.85
C LYS A 23 17.39 -9.60 -13.28
N THR A 24 16.26 -9.81 -12.58
CA THR A 24 15.72 -11.12 -12.09
C THR A 24 16.54 -11.76 -10.95
N CYS A 25 16.02 -12.57 -10.02
CA CYS A 25 14.74 -13.23 -9.76
C CYS A 25 14.77 -13.72 -8.28
N SER A 26 13.62 -13.80 -7.58
CA SER A 26 13.37 -14.92 -6.64
C SER A 26 11.89 -15.01 -6.21
N SER A 27 11.20 -16.01 -6.76
CA SER A 27 10.32 -16.99 -6.09
C SER A 27 9.29 -16.53 -5.04
N VAL A 28 8.61 -15.42 -5.25
CA VAL A 28 7.28 -15.24 -4.64
C VAL A 28 6.28 -15.25 -5.80
N GLU A 29 5.34 -16.19 -5.79
CA GLU A 29 4.26 -16.21 -6.77
C GLU A 29 3.47 -14.90 -6.59
N ASN A 30 3.57 -14.01 -7.58
CA ASN A 30 2.85 -12.72 -7.70
C ASN A 30 2.73 -11.87 -6.41
N PRO A 31 3.63 -10.90 -6.17
CA PRO A 31 3.50 -10.02 -5.02
C PRO A 31 2.39 -9.00 -5.31
N ASP A 32 1.79 -8.46 -4.26
CA ASP A 32 0.84 -7.36 -4.46
C ASP A 32 1.59 -6.05 -4.78
N ILE A 33 2.81 -5.89 -4.25
CA ILE A 33 3.64 -4.71 -4.41
C ILE A 33 5.06 -5.15 -4.79
N ASP A 34 5.59 -4.64 -5.91
CA ASP A 34 6.97 -4.87 -6.35
C ASP A 34 7.72 -3.54 -6.40
N VAL A 35 8.81 -3.45 -5.62
CA VAL A 35 9.66 -2.27 -5.51
C VAL A 35 10.98 -2.57 -6.23
N ASN A 36 11.18 -1.97 -7.40
CA ASN A 36 12.41 -2.06 -8.17
C ASN A 36 13.33 -0.88 -7.82
N HIS A 37 14.42 -1.17 -7.12
CA HIS A 37 15.37 -0.13 -6.67
C HIS A 37 16.28 0.37 -7.79
N ASP A 38 16.46 -0.39 -8.86
CA ASP A 38 17.34 -0.02 -9.99
C ASP A 38 16.63 0.88 -10.98
N GLU A 39 15.36 0.57 -11.28
CA GLU A 39 14.53 1.38 -12.18
C GLU A 39 13.82 2.53 -11.45
N ASN A 40 13.96 2.60 -10.12
CA ASN A 40 13.25 3.52 -9.27
C ASN A 40 11.72 3.47 -9.46
N THR A 41 11.15 2.26 -9.53
CA THR A 41 9.71 2.02 -9.76
C THR A 41 9.05 1.25 -8.62
N ILE A 42 7.75 1.50 -8.41
CA ILE A 42 6.89 0.70 -7.55
C ILE A 42 5.68 0.27 -8.37
N LYS A 43 5.43 -1.03 -8.43
CA LYS A 43 4.29 -1.63 -9.13
C LYS A 43 3.30 -2.18 -8.11
N PHE A 44 2.03 -1.89 -8.31
CA PHE A 44 0.93 -2.40 -7.50
C PHE A 44 0.02 -3.27 -8.36
N THR A 45 -0.35 -4.43 -7.84
CA THR A 45 -1.44 -5.26 -8.36
C THR A 45 -2.67 -4.95 -7.52
N ILE A 46 -3.69 -4.31 -8.09
CA ILE A 46 -4.91 -3.94 -7.36
C ILE A 46 -5.88 -5.12 -7.33
N GLN A 47 -6.52 -5.33 -6.18
CA GLN A 47 -7.58 -6.31 -6.01
C GLN A 47 -8.70 -6.06 -7.02
N ASN A 48 -9.00 -7.07 -7.84
CA ASN A 48 -10.09 -7.07 -8.80
C ASN A 48 -11.28 -7.86 -8.26
N GLY A 49 -12.34 -7.14 -7.90
CA GLY A 49 -13.58 -7.71 -7.34
C GLY A 49 -13.51 -8.00 -5.83
N PRO A 50 -14.67 -8.28 -5.20
CA PRO A 50 -14.74 -8.54 -3.76
C PRO A 50 -13.98 -9.81 -3.35
N ILE A 51 -13.27 -9.75 -2.23
CA ILE A 51 -12.38 -10.83 -1.78
C ILE A 51 -13.14 -12.13 -1.50
N LYS A 52 -14.37 -12.07 -0.98
CA LYS A 52 -15.15 -13.30 -0.70
C LYS A 52 -15.66 -13.99 -1.97
N GLU A 53 -15.74 -13.27 -3.08
CA GLU A 53 -16.24 -13.79 -4.37
C GLU A 53 -15.09 -14.27 -5.27
N HIS A 54 -13.97 -13.52 -5.33
CA HIS A 54 -12.87 -13.78 -6.26
C HIS A 54 -11.58 -14.27 -5.59
N GLY A 55 -11.59 -14.41 -4.26
CA GLY A 55 -10.36 -14.60 -3.49
C GLY A 55 -9.46 -13.36 -3.55
N ARG A 56 -8.28 -13.49 -2.96
CA ARG A 56 -7.29 -12.42 -2.96
C ARG A 56 -6.42 -12.50 -4.23
N ASN A 57 -6.45 -11.45 -5.03
CA ASN A 57 -5.71 -11.35 -6.31
C ASN A 57 -4.92 -10.04 -6.44
N GLY A 58 -4.90 -9.21 -5.40
CA GLY A 58 -4.08 -8.00 -5.32
C GLY A 58 -4.20 -7.31 -3.96
N CYS A 59 -3.64 -6.11 -3.86
CA CYS A 59 -3.78 -5.23 -2.71
C CYS A 59 -4.99 -4.30 -2.83
N GLN A 60 -5.48 -3.83 -1.68
CA GLN A 60 -6.46 -2.76 -1.60
C GLN A 60 -5.78 -1.38 -1.71
N VAL A 61 -6.59 -0.33 -1.97
CA VAL A 61 -6.10 1.04 -2.21
C VAL A 61 -5.42 1.66 -0.98
N ASP A 62 -5.75 1.19 0.22
CA ASP A 62 -5.07 1.59 1.46
C ASP A 62 -3.57 1.30 1.42
N ALA A 63 -3.15 0.22 0.75
CA ALA A 63 -1.74 -0.12 0.58
C ALA A 63 -0.98 0.97 -0.20
N LEU A 64 -1.60 1.55 -1.23
CA LEU A 64 -1.01 2.64 -2.02
C LEU A 64 -0.85 3.91 -1.16
N ILE A 65 -1.88 4.25 -0.38
CA ILE A 65 -1.86 5.39 0.54
C ILE A 65 -0.77 5.21 1.60
N HIS A 66 -0.62 3.99 2.12
CA HIS A 66 0.41 3.67 3.09
C HIS A 66 1.82 3.80 2.50
N VAL A 67 2.06 3.31 1.28
CA VAL A 67 3.33 3.50 0.56
C VAL A 67 3.63 4.99 0.38
N ALA A 68 2.65 5.76 -0.12
CA ALA A 68 2.80 7.20 -0.31
C ALA A 68 3.15 7.91 1.01
N ARG A 69 2.44 7.59 2.09
CA ARG A 69 2.71 8.14 3.43
C ARG A 69 4.13 7.82 3.88
N ARG A 70 4.59 6.59 3.68
CA ARG A 70 5.94 6.16 4.06
C ARG A 70 7.02 6.94 3.32
N ILE A 71 6.85 7.12 2.01
CA ILE A 71 7.77 7.90 1.17
C ILE A 71 7.83 9.34 1.66
N ILE A 72 6.69 10.01 1.85
CA ILE A 72 6.65 11.40 2.31
C ILE A 72 7.22 11.53 3.74
N THR A 73 6.96 10.55 4.61
CA THR A 73 7.53 10.53 5.97
C THR A 73 9.06 10.51 5.93
N GLY A 74 9.66 9.64 5.12
CA GLY A 74 11.11 9.60 4.99
C GLY A 74 11.68 10.82 4.27
N LEU A 75 10.92 11.43 3.36
CA LEU A 75 11.28 12.73 2.78
C LEU A 75 11.29 13.82 3.86
N ASN A 76 10.25 13.89 4.69
CA ASN A 76 10.12 14.89 5.76
C ASN A 76 11.19 14.72 6.85
N GLN A 77 11.64 13.49 7.13
CA GLN A 77 12.76 13.24 8.04
C GLN A 77 14.08 13.80 7.50
N LYS A 78 14.29 13.74 6.17
CA LYS A 78 15.52 14.25 5.53
C LYS A 78 15.45 15.75 5.23
N PHE A 79 14.27 16.23 4.84
CA PHE A 79 14.00 17.60 4.41
C PHE A 79 12.67 18.05 5.05
N PRO A 80 12.70 18.46 6.32
CA PRO A 80 11.49 18.81 7.05
C PRO A 80 10.84 20.07 6.46
N CYS A 81 9.55 19.98 6.12
CA CYS A 81 8.75 21.13 5.72
C CYS A 81 7.29 21.00 6.18
N ARG A 82 6.58 22.14 6.16
CA ARG A 82 5.17 22.21 6.57
C ARG A 82 4.29 21.41 5.62
N GLU A 83 4.55 21.49 4.32
CA GLU A 83 3.77 20.85 3.26
C GLU A 83 3.83 19.33 3.37
N ASN A 84 5.01 18.76 3.62
CA ASN A 84 5.19 17.33 3.86
C ASN A 84 4.42 16.88 5.10
N SER A 85 4.49 17.65 6.19
CA SER A 85 3.78 17.34 7.43
C SER A 85 2.26 17.35 7.23
N CYS A 86 1.73 18.37 6.52
CA CYS A 86 0.33 18.44 6.15
C CYS A 86 -0.09 17.27 5.24
N ALA A 87 0.73 16.89 4.26
CA ALA A 87 0.46 15.77 3.37
C ALA A 87 0.38 14.45 4.15
N ILE A 88 1.30 14.21 5.09
CA ILE A 88 1.26 13.02 5.97
C ILE A 88 -0.04 12.98 6.76
N THR A 89 -0.44 14.09 7.39
CA THR A 89 -1.72 14.17 8.13
C THR A 89 -2.92 13.81 7.25
N LYS A 90 -2.94 14.28 5.99
CA LYS A 90 -4.05 14.00 5.07
C LYS A 90 -4.07 12.56 4.57
N LEU A 91 -2.91 11.94 4.42
CA LEU A 91 -2.83 10.51 4.13
C LEU A 91 -3.28 9.65 5.32
N ASP A 92 -2.96 10.07 6.55
CA ASP A 92 -3.46 9.42 7.78
C ASP A 92 -4.99 9.54 7.91
N GLU A 93 -5.55 10.71 7.60
CA GLU A 93 -7.01 10.94 7.55
C GLU A 93 -7.67 10.06 6.47
N ALA A 94 -7.09 9.96 5.27
CA ALA A 94 -7.61 9.09 4.22
C ALA A 94 -7.64 7.62 4.65
N MET A 95 -6.58 7.12 5.31
CA MET A 95 -6.57 5.76 5.85
C MET A 95 -7.63 5.54 6.94
N MET A 96 -7.87 6.54 7.80
CA MET A 96 -8.91 6.48 8.82
C MET A 96 -10.29 6.31 8.19
N TRP A 97 -10.63 7.10 7.16
CA TRP A 97 -11.90 6.97 6.46
C TRP A 97 -12.07 5.64 5.72
N LEU A 98 -10.99 5.08 5.16
CA LEU A 98 -11.05 3.76 4.53
C LEU A 98 -11.31 2.65 5.56
N ARG A 99 -10.73 2.74 6.76
CA ARG A 99 -10.99 1.80 7.86
C ARG A 99 -12.41 1.91 8.38
N GLU A 100 -12.91 3.13 8.56
CA GLU A 100 -14.29 3.39 8.97
C GLU A 100 -15.28 2.76 7.98
N ARG A 101 -15.04 2.95 6.68
CA ARG A 101 -15.85 2.31 5.63
C ARG A 101 -15.80 0.78 5.70
N THR A 102 -14.64 0.18 5.97
CA THR A 102 -14.54 -1.27 6.14
C THR A 102 -15.30 -1.74 7.37
N ALA A 103 -15.18 -1.04 8.51
CA ALA A 103 -15.88 -1.36 9.75
C ALA A 103 -17.42 -1.24 9.61
N ASP A 104 -17.92 -0.24 8.89
CA ASP A 104 -19.35 -0.13 8.56
C ASP A 104 -19.82 -1.36 7.77
N ARG A 105 -19.06 -1.75 6.75
CA ARG A 105 -19.39 -2.92 5.92
C ARG A 105 -19.34 -4.22 6.70
N GLU A 106 -18.38 -4.37 7.62
CA GLU A 106 -18.30 -5.52 8.53
C GLU A 106 -19.51 -5.57 9.46
N THR A 107 -19.88 -4.43 10.05
CA THR A 107 -21.05 -4.29 10.94
C THR A 107 -22.34 -4.68 10.22
N ARG A 108 -22.44 -4.35 8.94
CA ARG A 108 -23.58 -4.69 8.07
C ARG A 108 -23.51 -6.11 7.50
N GLY A 109 -22.43 -6.84 7.73
CA GLY A 109 -22.23 -8.20 7.22
C GLY A 109 -21.96 -8.31 5.72
N VAL A 110 -21.68 -7.18 5.04
CA VAL A 110 -21.47 -7.09 3.58
C VAL A 110 -20.01 -6.86 3.19
N GLU A 111 -19.08 -6.89 4.15
CA GLU A 111 -17.65 -6.85 3.87
C GLU A 111 -17.28 -7.96 2.87
N GLY A 112 -16.43 -7.65 1.90
CA GLY A 112 -15.95 -8.63 0.93
C GLY A 112 -16.97 -9.10 -0.11
N THR A 113 -18.16 -8.50 -0.22
CA THR A 113 -19.15 -8.75 -1.30
C THR A 113 -19.46 -7.48 -2.10
N ASN A 114 -20.14 -7.60 -3.24
CA ASN A 114 -20.64 -6.43 -3.99
C ASN A 114 -21.87 -5.76 -3.36
N GLN A 115 -22.33 -6.22 -2.19
CA GLN A 115 -23.50 -5.65 -1.55
C GLN A 115 -23.15 -4.29 -0.91
N GLY A 116 -24.05 -3.34 -1.16
CA GLY A 116 -23.97 -1.98 -0.67
C GLY A 116 -24.24 -1.93 0.81
#